data_AF-A0A0Q6T4N9-F1
#
_entry.id   AF-A0A0Q6T4N9-F1
#
_cell.length_a   1.000
_cell.length_b   1.000
_cell.length_c   1.000
_cell.angle_alpha   90.00
_cell.angle_beta   90.00
_cell.angle_gamma   90.00
#
_symmetry.space_group_name_H-M   'P 1'
#
loop_
_entity.id
_entity.type
_entity.pdbx_description
1 polymer ?
#
loop_
_entity_poly.entity_id
_entity_poly.type
_entity_poly.pdbx_seq_one_letter_code
_entity_poly.pdbx_strand_id
1 'polypeptide(L)'
;MIAVALGMTWARKLGFADGDAVTRVVIAMNGLMIAWYGNRMPKRFFPSELARKVNRLGGWSITISGLVYVALWAFAPIPVAVAAGSAAVLAGVAVPVAYCLSQRGKFKSAA
;
A
#
# COMPACT_ATOMS: atom_id res chain seq x y z
N MET A 1 -10.34 3.01 -10.25
CA MET A 1 -9.13 2.76 -11.05
C MET A 1 -9.40 2.59 -12.53
N ILE A 2 -10.32 1.72 -12.94
CA ILE A 2 -10.57 1.39 -14.35
C ILE A 2 -10.87 2.65 -15.19
N ALA A 3 -11.78 3.52 -14.73
CA ALA A 3 -12.10 4.77 -15.44
C ALA A 3 -10.89 5.68 -15.65
N VAL A 4 -10.00 5.80 -14.66
CA VAL A 4 -8.81 6.65 -14.79
C VAL A 4 -7.77 6.00 -15.70
N ALA A 5 -7.56 4.69 -15.61
CA ALA A 5 -6.66 3.98 -16.52
C ALA A 5 -7.11 4.11 -17.98
N LEU A 6 -8.42 4.00 -18.23
CA LEU A 6 -9.00 4.20 -19.56
C LEU A 6 -8.87 5.66 -20.01
N GLY A 7 -9.17 6.64 -19.14
CA GLY A 7 -9.04 8.06 -19.45
C GLY A 7 -7.60 8.46 -19.79
N MET A 8 -6.62 7.98 -19.02
CA MET A 8 -5.20 8.24 -19.29
C MET A 8 -4.71 7.54 -20.56
N THR A 9 -5.18 6.32 -20.84
CA THR A 9 -4.88 5.62 -22.10
C THR A 9 -5.46 6.38 -23.30
N TRP A 10 -6.65 6.94 -23.16
CA TRP A 10 -7.28 7.76 -24.19
C TRP A 10 -6.55 9.10 -24.38
N ALA A 11 -6.16 9.78 -23.29
CA ALA A 11 -5.34 10.99 -23.34
C ALA A 11 -3.99 10.76 -24.03
N ARG A 12 -3.35 9.59 -23.81
CA ARG A 12 -2.15 9.19 -24.55
C ARG A 12 -2.40 9.00 -26.04
N LYS A 13 -3.51 8.35 -26.42
CA LYS A 13 -3.88 8.19 -27.83
C LYS A 13 -4.11 9.52 -28.55
N LEU A 14 -4.58 10.53 -27.82
CA LEU A 14 -4.77 11.89 -28.32
C LEU A 14 -3.49 12.74 -28.31
N GLY A 15 -2.37 12.20 -27.81
CA GLY A 15 -1.09 12.93 -27.71
C GLY A 15 -0.99 13.92 -26.55
N PHE A 16 -2.00 13.98 -25.67
CA PHE A 16 -2.00 14.87 -24.50
C PHE A 16 -1.14 14.37 -23.33
N ALA A 17 -0.78 13.07 -23.33
CA ALA A 17 0.00 12.46 -22.25
C ALA A 17 1.03 11.46 -22.80
N ASP A 18 2.25 11.55 -22.28
CA ASP A 18 3.30 10.59 -22.58
C ASP A 18 3.05 9.24 -21.86
N GLY A 19 3.61 8.16 -22.37
CA GLY A 19 3.51 6.81 -21.80
C GLY A 19 3.97 6.75 -20.34
N ASP A 20 5.00 7.52 -20.02
CA ASP A 20 5.53 7.64 -18.66
C ASP A 20 4.55 8.36 -17.73
N ALA A 21 3.87 9.39 -18.21
CA ALA A 21 2.86 10.12 -17.43
C ALA A 21 1.65 9.23 -17.11
N VAL A 22 1.18 8.45 -18.09
CA VAL A 22 0.11 7.44 -17.88
C VAL A 22 0.52 6.45 -16.81
N THR A 23 1.73 5.90 -16.92
CA THR A 23 2.27 4.89 -16.01
C THR A 23 2.36 5.44 -14.58
N ARG A 24 2.90 6.65 -14.41
CA ARG A 24 3.01 7.31 -13.11
C ARG A 24 1.65 7.53 -12.45
N VAL A 25 0.67 8.06 -13.19
CA VAL A 25 -0.66 8.34 -12.64
C VAL A 25 -1.38 7.05 -12.22
N VAL A 26 -1.37 6.02 -13.06
CA VAL A 26 -2.04 4.75 -12.77
C VAL A 26 -1.39 4.05 -11.58
N ILE A 27 -0.06 4.06 -11.51
CA ILE A 27 0.66 3.37 -10.43
C ILE A 27 0.61 4.15 -9.11
N ALA A 28 0.76 5.48 -9.14
CA ALA A 28 0.55 6.31 -7.96
C ALA A 28 -0.85 6.11 -7.39
N MET A 29 -1.87 6.01 -8.25
CA MET A 29 -3.24 5.81 -7.77
C MET A 29 -3.49 4.40 -7.22
N ASN A 30 -2.75 3.38 -7.65
CA ASN A 30 -2.72 2.09 -6.96
C ASN A 30 -2.19 2.23 -5.53
N GLY A 31 -1.10 2.99 -5.32
CA GLY A 31 -0.60 3.30 -3.97
C GLY A 31 -1.62 4.00 -3.07
N LEU A 32 -2.40 4.93 -3.64
CA LEU A 32 -3.51 5.58 -2.94
C LEU A 32 -4.61 4.60 -2.55
N MET A 33 -4.95 3.63 -3.41
CA MET A 33 -5.87 2.56 -3.03
C MET A 33 -5.32 1.73 -1.86
N ILE A 34 -4.04 1.35 -1.91
CA ILE A 34 -3.38 0.62 -0.81
C ILE A 34 -3.51 1.42 0.49
N ALA A 35 -3.22 2.73 0.44
CA ALA A 35 -3.32 3.60 1.59
C ALA A 35 -4.76 3.69 2.14
N TRP A 36 -5.74 3.82 1.24
CA TRP A 36 -7.17 3.86 1.60
C TRP A 36 -7.64 2.56 2.26
N TYR A 37 -7.26 1.40 1.70
CA TYR A 37 -7.60 0.09 2.26
C TYR A 37 -6.98 -0.11 3.63
N GLY A 38 -5.70 0.22 3.80
CA GLY A 38 -5.03 0.19 5.11
C GLY A 38 -5.75 1.07 6.14
N ASN A 39 -6.18 2.27 5.75
CA ASN A 39 -6.86 3.18 6.66
C ASN A 39 -8.25 2.69 7.06
N ARG A 40 -8.96 2.03 6.15
CA ARG A 40 -10.29 1.43 6.38
C ARG A 40 -10.27 0.11 7.14
N MET A 41 -9.10 -0.48 7.41
CA MET A 41 -9.05 -1.72 8.20
C MET A 41 -9.73 -1.53 9.57
N PRO A 42 -10.62 -2.45 10.00
CA PRO A 42 -11.41 -2.26 11.22
C PRO A 42 -10.56 -2.35 12.50
N LYS A 43 -10.13 -1.20 13.03
CA LYS A 43 -9.20 -1.07 14.16
C LYS A 43 -9.78 -1.47 15.54
N ARG A 44 -11.04 -1.92 15.63
CA ARG A 44 -11.79 -2.10 16.91
C ARG A 44 -12.54 -3.43 17.07
N PHE A 45 -12.79 -4.20 16.01
CA PHE A 45 -13.71 -5.36 16.03
C PHE A 45 -13.12 -6.67 16.57
N PHE A 46 -11.92 -6.65 17.15
CA PHE A 46 -11.30 -7.86 17.70
C PHE A 46 -11.55 -7.98 19.21
N PRO A 47 -12.06 -9.13 19.70
CA PRO A 47 -12.30 -9.37 21.12
C PRO A 47 -11.00 -9.40 21.93
N SER A 48 -9.90 -9.93 21.37
CA SER A 48 -8.59 -9.91 22.04
C SER A 48 -7.85 -8.58 21.82
N GLU A 49 -7.29 -8.03 22.91
CA GLU A 49 -6.52 -6.79 22.84
C GLU A 49 -5.30 -6.91 21.92
N LEU A 50 -4.67 -8.09 21.91
CA LEU A 50 -3.49 -8.35 21.10
C LEU A 50 -3.83 -8.42 19.61
N ALA A 51 -4.93 -9.06 19.21
CA ALA A 51 -5.39 -9.03 17.81
C ALA A 51 -5.79 -7.62 17.37
N ARG A 52 -6.35 -6.80 18.28
CA ARG A 52 -6.64 -5.39 18.00
C ARG A 52 -5.37 -4.57 17.75
N LYS A 53 -4.30 -4.81 18.53
CA LYS A 53 -2.97 -4.18 18.33
C LYS A 53 -2.35 -4.61 17.00
N VAL A 54 -2.35 -5.90 16.70
CA VAL A 54 -1.87 -6.45 15.40
C VAL A 54 -2.60 -5.81 14.24
N ASN A 55 -3.94 -5.74 14.29
CA ASN A 55 -4.72 -5.18 13.19
C ASN A 55 -4.51 -3.66 13.01
N ARG A 56 -4.33 -2.93 14.12
CA ARG A 56 -3.96 -1.51 14.06
C ARG A 56 -2.59 -1.30 13.43
N LEU A 57 -1.60 -2.10 13.83
CA LEU A 57 -0.25 -2.03 13.27
C LEU A 57 -0.26 -2.38 11.78
N GLY A 58 -0.98 -3.44 11.38
CA GLY A 58 -1.12 -3.83 9.98
C GLY A 58 -1.79 -2.76 9.13
N GLY A 59 -2.92 -2.20 9.59
CA GLY A 59 -3.61 -1.11 8.88
C GLY A 59 -2.72 0.12 8.70
N TRP A 60 -1.99 0.54 9.74
CA TRP A 60 -1.06 1.68 9.66
C TRP A 60 0.17 1.38 8.79
N SER A 61 0.74 0.18 8.86
CA SER A 61 1.89 -0.23 8.05
C SER A 61 1.54 -0.20 6.56
N ILE A 62 0.37 -0.75 6.19
CA ILE A 62 -0.13 -0.72 4.82
C ILE A 62 -0.43 0.72 4.39
N THR A 63 -1.03 1.53 5.27
CA THR A 63 -1.33 2.94 4.97
C THR A 63 -0.06 3.73 4.64
N ILE A 64 0.95 3.64 5.50
CA ILE A 64 2.23 4.33 5.34
C ILE A 64 2.94 3.81 4.08
N SER A 65 2.96 2.49 3.84
CA SER A 65 3.57 1.93 2.64
C SER A 65 2.92 2.45 1.35
N GLY A 66 1.58 2.57 1.31
CA GLY A 66 0.85 3.11 0.18
C GLY A 66 1.15 4.59 -0.06
N LEU A 67 1.27 5.39 1.01
CA LEU A 67 1.64 6.81 0.91
C LEU A 67 3.08 7.01 0.41
N VAL A 68 4.02 6.23 0.93
CA VAL A 68 5.41 6.23 0.45
C VAL A 68 5.46 5.81 -1.02
N TYR A 69 4.70 4.79 -1.41
CA TYR A 69 4.61 4.36 -2.80
C TYR A 69 4.10 5.47 -3.73
N VAL A 70 3.03 6.19 -3.33
CA VAL A 70 2.51 7.34 -4.08
C VAL A 70 3.58 8.42 -4.22
N ALA A 71 4.25 8.78 -3.13
CA ALA A 71 5.27 9.83 -3.13
C ALA A 71 6.45 9.46 -4.05
N LEU A 72 6.92 8.20 -4.00
CA LEU A 72 7.97 7.71 -4.88
C LEU A 72 7.56 7.76 -6.35
N TRP A 73 6.34 7.36 -6.69
CA TRP A 73 5.87 7.41 -8.08
C TRP A 73 5.58 8.82 -8.59
N ALA A 74 5.24 9.75 -7.70
CA ALA A 74 5.02 11.16 -8.03
C ALA A 74 6.34 11.92 -8.28
N PHE A 75 7.38 11.66 -7.47
CA PHE A 75 8.59 12.50 -7.45
C PHE A 75 9.87 11.80 -7.91
N ALA A 76 9.98 10.47 -7.82
CA ALA A 76 11.22 9.76 -8.13
C ALA A 76 11.35 9.42 -9.63
N PRO A 77 12.59 9.21 -10.14
CA PRO A 77 12.82 8.60 -11.44
C PRO A 77 12.19 7.20 -11.52
N ILE A 78 11.69 6.78 -12.70
CA ILE A 78 10.96 5.51 -12.86
C ILE A 78 11.73 4.30 -12.33
N PRO A 79 13.04 4.12 -12.60
CA PRO A 79 13.78 2.96 -12.09
C PRO A 79 13.80 2.91 -10.55
N VAL A 80 13.94 4.08 -9.91
CA VAL A 80 13.93 4.22 -8.46
C VAL A 80 12.52 3.99 -7.91
N ALA A 81 11.49 4.52 -8.57
CA ALA A 81 10.09 4.33 -8.17
C ALA A 81 9.68 2.85 -8.20
N VAL A 82 10.15 2.08 -9.19
CA VAL A 82 9.90 0.64 -9.29
C VAL A 82 10.58 -0.11 -8.15
N ALA A 83 11.89 0.10 -7.94
CA ALA A 83 12.64 -0.63 -6.91
C ALA A 83 12.22 -0.23 -5.49
N ALA A 84 12.28 1.07 -5.17
CA ALA A 84 11.96 1.58 -3.84
C ALA A 84 10.47 1.46 -3.53
N GLY A 85 9.58 1.64 -4.52
CA GLY A 85 8.15 1.47 -4.34
C GLY A 85 7.81 0.01 -4.00
N SER A 86 8.33 -0.95 -4.78
CA SER A 86 8.11 -2.38 -4.50
C SER A 86 8.63 -2.76 -3.11
N ALA A 87 9.82 -2.27 -2.74
CA ALA A 87 10.39 -2.49 -1.41
C ALA A 87 9.52 -1.88 -0.29
N ALA A 88 8.94 -0.68 -0.50
CA ALA A 88 8.07 -0.03 0.48
C ALA A 88 6.79 -0.85 0.74
N VAL A 89 6.16 -1.36 -0.32
CA VAL A 89 4.96 -2.20 -0.19
C VAL A 89 5.29 -3.54 0.48
N LEU A 90 6.41 -4.17 0.08
CA LEU A 90 6.89 -5.40 0.72
C LEU A 90 7.16 -5.20 2.21
N ALA A 91 7.80 -4.09 2.60
CA ALA A 91 8.02 -3.75 4.01
C ALA A 91 6.69 -3.54 4.75
N GLY A 92 5.72 -2.88 4.11
CA GLY A 92 4.37 -2.67 4.67
C GLY A 92 3.62 -3.97 5.00
N VAL A 93 3.89 -5.05 4.27
CA VAL A 93 3.33 -6.40 4.54
C VAL A 93 4.22 -7.19 5.50
N ALA A 94 5.54 -7.12 5.34
CA ALA A 94 6.49 -7.87 6.16
C ALA A 94 6.43 -7.47 7.64
N VAL A 95 6.25 -6.19 7.96
CA VAL A 95 6.13 -5.69 9.34
C VAL A 95 4.98 -6.36 10.11
N PRO A 96 3.72 -6.33 9.63
CA PRO A 96 2.64 -7.03 10.32
C PRO A 96 2.84 -8.55 10.38
N VAL A 97 3.39 -9.18 9.35
CA VAL A 97 3.68 -10.63 9.35
C VAL A 97 4.73 -10.99 10.41
N ALA A 98 5.85 -10.26 10.46
CA ALA A 98 6.89 -10.45 11.45
C ALA A 98 6.35 -10.22 12.88
N TYR A 99 5.50 -9.20 13.06
CA TYR A 99 4.84 -8.94 14.33
C TYR A 99 3.92 -10.10 14.74
N CYS A 100 3.09 -10.63 13.83
CA CYS A 100 2.27 -11.82 14.08
C CYS A 100 3.12 -13.04 14.49
N LEU A 101 4.22 -13.30 13.77
CA LEU A 101 5.13 -14.40 14.06
C LEU A 101 5.81 -14.25 15.43
N SER A 102 6.25 -13.05 15.79
CA SER A 102 6.88 -12.76 17.09
C SER A 102 5.92 -12.98 18.27
N GLN A 103 4.63 -12.74 18.08
CA GLN A 103 3.61 -12.93 19.11
C GLN A 103 3.01 -14.34 19.11
N ARG A 104 3.38 -15.20 18.15
CA ARG A 104 2.86 -16.57 17.99
C ARG A 104 3.03 -17.41 19.26
N GLY A 105 4.13 -17.23 19.99
CA GLY A 105 4.35 -17.90 21.28
C GLY A 105 3.32 -17.51 22.35
N LYS A 106 2.93 -16.24 22.40
CA LYS A 106 1.92 -15.73 23.35
C LYS A 106 0.51 -16.17 22.97
N PHE A 107 0.22 -16.33 21.67
CA PHE A 107 -1.03 -16.90 21.20
C PHE A 107 -1.18 -18.38 21.58
N LYS A 108 -0.07 -19.14 21.60
CA LYS A 108 -0.07 -20.58 21.92
C LYS A 108 -0.24 -20.88 23.41
N SER A 109 0.15 -19.96 24.30
CA SER A 109 0.00 -20.10 25.75
C SER A 109 -1.32 -19.55 26.31
N ALA A 110 -2.13 -18.89 25.46
CA ALA A 110 -3.42 -18.31 25.85
C ALA A 110 -4.64 -19.10 25.31
N ALA A 111 -4.39 -20.24 24.66
CA ALA A 111 -5.38 -21.21 24.19
C ALA A 111 -5.26 -22.48 25.03
#